data_AF-A0A1T3BNF7-F1
#
_entry.id   AF-A0A1T3BNF7-F1
#
_cell.length_a   1.000
_cell.length_b   1.000
_cell.length_c   1.000
_cell.angle_alpha   90.00
_cell.angle_beta   90.00
_cell.angle_gamma   90.00
#
_symmetry.space_group_name_H-M   'P 1'
#
loop_
_entity.id
_entity.type
_entity.pdbx_description
1 polymer ?
#
loop_
_entity_poly.entity_id
_entity_poly.type
_entity_poly.pdbx_seq_one_letter_code
_entity_poly.pdbx_strand_id
1 'polypeptide(L)'
;MEKKSNRPIIMIASMLKTKDTIGYFRLLANLVDKVYTIPLNSNSASVCPIILAQSAQKVGLSASPQTNLQTVFHKISLEHKDAIIFIGGSLYFAGDILRDNETPPC
;
A
#
# COMPACT_ATOMS: atom_id res chain seq x y z
N MET A 1 -9.24 13.97 2.66
CA MET A 1 -9.60 13.48 1.31
C MET A 1 -10.90 12.71 1.47
N GLU A 2 -11.85 12.89 0.56
CA GLU A 2 -13.17 12.24 0.63
C GLU A 2 -13.35 11.22 -0.50
N LYS A 3 -13.97 10.09 -0.17
CA LYS A 3 -14.17 8.96 -1.09
C LYS A 3 -15.31 9.29 -2.06
N LYS A 4 -15.00 9.39 -3.36
CA LYS A 4 -15.95 9.78 -4.43
C LYS A 4 -16.78 8.64 -5.01
N SER A 5 -16.55 7.40 -4.59
CA SER A 5 -17.15 6.18 -5.16
C SER A 5 -17.39 5.17 -4.04
N ASN A 6 -18.49 4.42 -4.10
CA ASN A 6 -18.79 3.41 -3.07
C ASN A 6 -17.87 2.18 -3.14
N ARG A 7 -17.11 2.02 -4.24
CA ARG A 7 -16.12 0.94 -4.41
C ARG A 7 -15.06 0.95 -3.30
N PRO A 8 -14.67 -0.21 -2.76
CA PRO A 8 -13.62 -0.29 -1.75
C PRO A 8 -12.27 0.18 -2.34
N ILE A 9 -11.53 1.00 -1.59
CA ILE A 9 -10.19 1.45 -1.93
C ILE A 9 -9.20 0.62 -1.12
N ILE A 10 -8.49 -0.26 -1.82
CA ILE A 10 -7.51 -1.16 -1.23
C ILE A 10 -6.12 -0.62 -1.53
N MET A 11 -5.39 -0.29 -0.47
CA MET A 11 -4.06 0.28 -0.58
C MET A 11 -2.99 -0.82 -0.56
N ILE A 12 -2.00 -0.71 -1.44
CA ILE A 12 -0.75 -1.47 -1.38
C ILE A 12 0.38 -0.48 -1.09
N ALA A 13 1.09 -0.68 0.02
CA ALA A 13 2.03 0.28 0.57
C ALA A 13 3.43 -0.31 0.79
N SER A 14 4.45 0.46 0.41
CA SER A 14 5.82 0.25 0.85
C SER A 14 6.48 1.60 1.12
N MET A 15 7.24 1.72 2.21
CA MET A 15 7.78 2.99 2.69
C MET A 15 9.23 2.85 3.18
N LEU A 16 10.00 3.94 3.07
CA LEU A 16 11.37 4.03 3.59
C LEU A 16 11.37 4.27 5.11
N LYS A 17 12.38 3.74 5.83
CA LYS A 17 12.55 3.90 7.28
C LYS A 17 12.68 5.35 7.74
N THR A 18 13.12 6.25 6.86
CA THR A 18 13.30 7.67 7.14
C THR A 18 12.01 8.50 7.08
N LYS A 19 10.88 7.89 6.72
CA LYS A 19 9.60 8.59 6.57
C LYS A 19 8.72 8.41 7.82
N ASP A 20 7.90 9.41 8.08
CA ASP A 20 6.83 9.33 9.09
C ASP A 20 5.68 8.45 8.57
N THR A 21 5.73 7.16 8.93
CA THR A 21 4.73 6.18 8.51
C THR A 21 3.35 6.44 9.13
N ILE A 22 3.31 6.84 10.40
CA ILE A 22 2.06 7.10 11.13
C ILE A 22 1.38 8.35 10.56
N GLY A 23 2.13 9.45 10.40
CA GLY A 23 1.61 10.68 9.81
C GLY A 23 1.10 10.47 8.38
N TYR A 24 1.79 9.65 7.59
CA TYR A 24 1.36 9.29 6.24
C TYR A 24 0.01 8.55 6.24
N PHE A 25 -0.12 7.48 7.04
CA PHE A 25 -1.38 6.71 7.10
C PHE A 25 -2.52 7.50 7.72
N ARG A 26 -2.25 8.39 8.69
CA ARG A 26 -3.27 9.24 9.32
C ARG A 26 -4.02 10.09 8.30
N LEU A 27 -3.33 10.60 7.27
CA LEU A 27 -3.97 11.38 6.20
C LEU A 27 -4.89 10.55 5.30
N LEU A 28 -4.70 9.23 5.28
CA LEU A 28 -5.42 8.27 4.44
C LEU A 28 -6.50 7.50 5.21
N ALA A 29 -6.59 7.66 6.53
CA ALA A 29 -7.47 6.88 7.41
C ALA A 29 -8.95 6.89 6.98
N ASN A 30 -9.42 8.02 6.44
CA ASN A 30 -10.82 8.17 5.99
C ASN A 30 -11.02 7.85 4.50
N LEU A 31 -9.99 7.41 3.80
CA LEU A 31 -10.03 7.16 2.35
C LEU A 31 -9.90 5.66 2.03
N VAL A 32 -8.99 4.95 2.68
CA VAL A 32 -8.65 3.56 2.35
C VAL A 32 -9.35 2.59 3.29
N ASP A 33 -9.94 1.53 2.75
CA ASP A 33 -10.68 0.54 3.53
C ASP A 33 -9.76 -0.55 4.10
N LYS A 34 -8.68 -0.89 3.37
CA LYS A 34 -7.69 -1.90 3.76
C LYS A 34 -6.32 -1.56 3.22
N VAL A 35 -5.28 -1.90 3.97
CA VAL A 35 -3.88 -1.70 3.60
C VAL A 35 -3.15 -3.04 3.57
N TYR A 36 -2.47 -3.32 2.46
CA TYR A 36 -1.49 -4.38 2.38
C TYR A 36 -0.10 -3.75 2.33
N THR A 37 0.80 -4.19 3.21
CA THR A 37 2.17 -3.69 3.23
C THR A 37 3.12 -4.73 2.66
N ILE A 38 4.01 -4.35 1.76
CA ILE A 38 4.96 -5.26 1.10
C ILE A 38 6.40 -4.76 1.18
N PRO A 39 7.40 -5.66 1.13
CA PRO A 39 8.80 -5.25 1.12
C PRO A 39 9.13 -4.52 -0.19
N LEU A 40 10.05 -3.55 -0.11
CA LEU A 40 10.62 -2.92 -1.30
C LEU A 40 11.76 -3.80 -1.83
N ASN A 41 11.66 -4.29 -3.06
CA ASN A 41 12.62 -5.24 -3.66
C ASN A 41 14.03 -4.64 -3.82
N SER A 42 14.15 -3.31 -3.81
CA SER A 42 15.34 -2.58 -4.21
C SER A 42 16.15 -1.95 -3.06
N ASN A 43 15.73 -2.06 -1.78
CA ASN A 43 16.39 -1.27 -0.74
C ASN A 43 16.32 -1.82 0.70
N SER A 44 17.47 -2.00 1.36
CA SER A 44 17.59 -2.31 2.80
C SER A 44 17.06 -1.18 3.71
N ALA A 45 16.81 -0.01 3.12
CA ALA A 45 16.21 1.16 3.76
C ALA A 45 14.67 1.09 3.87
N SER A 46 14.01 0.02 3.39
CA SER A 46 12.56 -0.16 3.54
C SER A 46 12.15 -0.50 4.98
N VAL A 47 11.01 0.02 5.43
CA VAL A 47 10.36 -0.42 6.66
C VAL A 47 9.98 -1.90 6.50
N CYS A 48 10.18 -2.69 7.55
CA CYS A 48 9.68 -4.07 7.59
C CYS A 48 8.15 -4.06 7.40
N PRO A 49 7.58 -4.88 6.49
CA PRO A 49 6.13 -4.89 6.24
C PRO A 49 5.29 -5.05 7.50
N ILE A 50 5.72 -5.91 8.44
CA ILE A 50 5.02 -6.12 9.71
C ILE A 50 4.95 -4.81 10.52
N ILE A 51 6.06 -4.09 10.63
CA ILE A 51 6.14 -2.82 11.35
C ILE A 51 5.33 -1.72 10.64
N LEU A 52 5.33 -1.74 9.31
CA LEU A 52 4.55 -0.79 8.51
C LEU A 52 3.05 -1.02 8.70
N ALA A 53 2.59 -2.28 8.69
CA ALA A 53 1.20 -2.63 8.95
C ALA A 53 0.77 -2.21 10.36
N GLN A 54 1.63 -2.43 11.37
CA GLN A 54 1.38 -1.94 12.73
C GLN A 54 1.25 -0.41 12.77
N SER A 55 2.02 0.32 11.97
CA SER A 55 1.92 1.79 11.89
C SER A 55 0.57 2.24 11.33
N ALA A 56 0.04 1.55 10.32
CA ALA A 56 -1.30 1.80 9.78
C ALA A 56 -2.40 1.44 10.80
N GLN A 57 -2.25 0.30 11.50
CA GLN A 57 -3.20 -0.13 12.54
C GLN A 57 -3.29 0.88 13.69
N LYS A 58 -2.18 1.53 14.06
CA LYS A 58 -2.16 2.57 15.12
C LYS A 58 -3.05 3.78 14.80
N VAL A 59 -3.37 4.02 13.54
CA VAL A 59 -4.28 5.11 13.11
C VAL A 59 -5.68 4.60 12.75
N GLY A 60 -6.01 3.36 13.13
CA GLY A 60 -7.34 2.76 12.93
C GLY A 60 -7.56 2.08 11.58
N LEU A 61 -6.52 1.95 10.73
CA LEU A 61 -6.65 1.26 9.45
C LEU A 61 -6.53 -0.27 9.61
N SER A 62 -7.37 -1.01 8.87
CA SER A 62 -7.18 -2.45 8.70
C SER A 62 -5.97 -2.70 7.81
N ALA A 63 -4.89 -3.24 8.39
CA ALA A 63 -3.64 -3.47 7.64
C ALA A 63 -3.08 -4.88 7.86
N SER A 64 -2.49 -5.47 6.81
CA SER A 64 -1.80 -6.76 6.90
C SER A 64 -0.51 -6.82 6.06
N PRO A 65 0.56 -7.44 6.57
CA PRO A 65 1.78 -7.63 5.81
C PRO A 65 1.64 -8.75 4.78
N GLN A 66 2.24 -8.56 3.60
CA GLN A 66 2.30 -9.55 2.53
C GLN A 66 3.74 -9.67 2.00
N THR A 67 4.05 -10.81 1.39
CA THR A 67 5.39 -11.15 0.92
C THR A 67 5.73 -10.52 -0.43
N ASN A 68 4.74 -10.42 -1.33
CA ASN A 68 4.90 -9.88 -2.67
C ASN A 68 3.56 -9.38 -3.23
N LEU A 69 3.64 -8.69 -4.35
CA LEU A 69 2.51 -8.07 -5.03
C LEU A 69 1.50 -9.10 -5.57
N GLN A 70 1.99 -10.21 -6.12
CA GLN A 70 1.16 -11.28 -6.69
C GLN A 70 0.21 -11.86 -5.64
N THR A 71 0.72 -12.09 -4.42
CA THR A 71 -0.09 -12.58 -3.30
C THR A 71 -1.18 -11.57 -2.93
N VAL A 72 -0.87 -10.27 -2.99
CA VAL A 72 -1.84 -9.22 -2.70
C VAL A 72 -2.94 -9.19 -3.75
N PHE A 73 -2.59 -9.19 -5.04
CA PHE A 73 -3.58 -9.17 -6.11
C PHE A 73 -4.47 -10.42 -6.09
N HIS A 74 -3.91 -11.59 -5.82
CA HIS A 74 -4.70 -12.81 -5.66
C HIS A 74 -5.73 -12.66 -4.52
N LYS A 75 -5.32 -12.15 -3.36
CA LYS A 75 -6.24 -11.88 -2.24
C LYS A 75 -7.32 -10.87 -2.62
N ILE A 76 -6.95 -9.75 -3.24
CA ILE A 76 -7.90 -8.72 -3.68
C ILE A 76 -8.93 -9.32 -4.65
N SER A 77 -8.51 -10.15 -5.60
CA SER A 77 -9.42 -10.78 -6.57
C SER A 77 -10.42 -11.76 -5.95
N LEU A 78 -10.07 -12.36 -4.81
CA LEU A 78 -10.96 -13.27 -4.07
C LEU A 78 -11.93 -12.50 -3.18
N GLU A 79 -11.48 -11.41 -2.57
CA GLU A 79 -12.24 -10.65 -1.57
C GLU A 79 -13.15 -9.57 -2.19
N HIS A 80 -12.80 -9.04 -3.37
CA HIS A 80 -13.47 -7.88 -3.96
C HIS A 80 -13.69 -8.06 -5.47
N LYS A 81 -14.91 -7.76 -5.95
CA LYS A 81 -15.25 -7.80 -7.38
C LYS A 81 -14.84 -6.54 -8.14
N ASP A 82 -14.82 -5.38 -7.47
CA ASP A 82 -14.68 -4.06 -8.12
C ASP A 82 -13.85 -3.06 -7.29
N ALA A 83 -12.79 -3.52 -6.62
CA ALA A 83 -11.92 -2.66 -5.82
C ALA A 83 -11.12 -1.64 -6.66
N ILE A 84 -10.93 -0.45 -6.11
CA ILE A 84 -9.93 0.52 -6.57
C ILE A 84 -8.62 0.18 -5.87
N ILE A 85 -7.58 -0.13 -6.63
CA ILE A 85 -6.25 -0.39 -6.09
C ILE A 85 -5.47 0.92 -6.02
N PHE A 86 -5.07 1.31 -4.81
CA PHE A 86 -4.20 2.45 -4.57
C PHE A 86 -2.79 1.99 -4.23
N ILE A 87 -1.83 2.22 -5.12
CA ILE A 87 -0.42 1.88 -4.90
C ILE A 87 0.35 3.12 -4.45
N GLY A 88 1.04 3.06 -3.31
CA GLY A 88 1.73 4.24 -2.78
C GLY A 88 2.74 3.99 -1.65
N GLY A 89 3.20 5.07 -1.03
CA GLY A 89 4.13 5.07 0.10
C GLY A 89 5.57 5.47 -0.26
N SER A 90 6.04 5.16 -1.46
CA SER A 90 7.39 5.51 -1.93
C SER A 90 7.43 5.66 -3.44
N LEU A 91 8.20 6.64 -3.94
CA LEU A 91 8.47 6.78 -5.37
C LEU A 91 9.29 5.60 -5.92
N TYR A 92 10.19 5.02 -5.13
CA TYR A 92 10.88 3.79 -5.51
C TYR A 92 9.90 2.64 -5.74
N PHE A 93 8.90 2.53 -4.86
CA PHE A 93 7.87 1.50 -4.98
C PHE A 93 6.99 1.72 -6.21
N ALA A 94 6.52 2.95 -6.42
CA ALA A 94 5.76 3.29 -7.63
C ALA A 94 6.57 3.03 -8.90
N GLY A 95 7.87 3.37 -8.91
CA GLY A 95 8.77 3.11 -10.03
C GLY A 95 8.95 1.61 -10.31
N ASP A 96 9.11 0.79 -9.27
CA ASP A 96 9.18 -0.68 -9.40
C ASP A 96 7.90 -1.23 -10.03
N ILE A 97 6.73 -0.77 -9.58
CA ILE A 97 5.43 -1.20 -10.10
C ILE A 97 5.23 -0.77 -11.57
N LEU A 98 5.54 0.48 -11.90
CA LEU A 98 5.40 0.98 -13.27
C LEU A 98 6.32 0.24 -14.24
N ARG A 99 7.54 -0.07 -13.82
CA ARG A 99 8.48 -0.89 -14.61
C ARG A 99 7.93 -2.30 -14.81
N ASP A 100 7.47 -2.95 -13.76
CA ASP A 100 6.92 -4.32 -13.82
C ASP A 100 5.62 -4.37 -14.63
N ASN A 101 4.88 -3.25 -14.69
CA ASN A 101 3.67 -3.09 -15.52
C ASN A 101 3.97 -2.51 -16.92
N GLU A 102 5.23 -2.42 -17.34
CA GLU A 102 5.66 -1.92 -18.67
C GLU A 102 5.10 -0.53 -19.02
N THR A 103 4.94 0.33 -18.01
CA THR A 103 4.33 1.67 -18.12
C THR A 103 5.21 2.76 -17.48
N PRO A 104 6.46 2.94 -17.94
CA PRO A 104 7.37 3.92 -17.36
C PRO A 104 6.86 5.36 -17.54
N PRO A 105 7.20 6.29 -16.61
CA PRO A 105 6.94 7.72 -16.80
C PRO A 105 7.59 8.25 -18.08
N CYS A 106 6.90 9.15 -18.80
CA CYS A 106 7.40 9.80 -20.03
C CYS A 106 8.56 10.77 -19.77
#